data_AF-A0A6M4P6X2-F1
#
_entry.id   AF-A0A6M4P6X2-F1
#
_cell.length_a   1.000
_cell.length_b   1.000
_cell.length_c   1.000
_cell.angle_alpha   90.00
_cell.angle_beta   90.00
_cell.angle_gamma   90.00
#
_symmetry.space_group_name_H-M   'P 1'
#
loop_
_entity.id
_entity.type
_entity.pdbx_description
1 polymer ?
#
loop_
_entity_poly.entity_id
_entity_poly.type
_entity_poly.pdbx_seq_one_letter_code
_entity_poly.pdbx_strand_id
1 'polypeptide(L)'
;MNIHVLDRFDEIYYDLNQVTIEDVYIKNRDETHIEFNSINFKNDKPKDTSFHKYFFEPFKNTQPETYKVLSEIKEEFFYAIKKSDIPEILSDITAFGININGIIIYLRYTPYITKHAQRNEFNLPLEIIHSWLWHSAGWYISDGVNYGPLAASALPSSNNTPLVSLCPDIEGKSKKAREKVAFLEDKFKQPFLVDYEDDDSYDTHFQLRTLLDTRFNGLEQETNFQIFSATNHIQKDIYLIQDQDIYSIQKLMKPAEAIDHYAAHLLSRQAGEFDFLQYAEDF
;
A
#
# COMPACT_ATOMS: atom_id res chain seq x y z
N MET A 1 9.54 6.22 19.39
CA MET A 1 9.25 7.61 19.81
C MET A 1 7.89 8.00 19.23
N ASN A 2 6.81 8.01 20.02
CA ASN A 2 5.46 8.40 19.56
C ASN A 2 5.35 9.93 19.55
N ILE A 3 5.79 10.58 18.48
CA ILE A 3 5.18 11.85 18.13
C ILE A 3 3.76 11.45 17.72
N HIS A 4 2.73 11.85 18.47
CA HIS A 4 1.35 11.55 18.13
C HIS A 4 1.10 12.14 16.73
N VAL A 5 1.13 11.31 15.69
CA VAL A 5 1.02 11.74 14.28
C VAL A 5 -0.26 12.56 14.06
N LEU A 6 -1.28 12.28 14.88
CA LEU A 6 -2.53 13.02 14.95
C LEU A 6 -2.35 14.51 15.32
N ASP A 7 -1.39 14.87 16.17
CA ASP A 7 -1.13 16.26 16.60
C ASP A 7 -0.61 17.15 15.45
N ARG A 8 -0.32 16.56 14.29
CA ARG A 8 0.10 17.28 13.08
C ARG A 8 -1.07 17.72 12.20
N PHE A 9 -2.29 17.30 12.52
CA PHE A 9 -3.52 17.76 11.87
C PHE A 9 -4.14 18.90 12.69
N ASP A 10 -4.81 19.83 12.01
CA ASP A 10 -5.48 20.96 12.65
C ASP A 10 -6.85 20.56 13.19
N GLU A 11 -7.51 19.61 12.51
CA GLU A 11 -8.85 19.15 12.83
C GLU A 11 -8.93 17.62 12.75
N ILE A 12 -9.61 16.99 13.71
CA ILE A 12 -9.84 15.54 13.75
C ILE A 12 -11.30 15.28 14.13
N TYR A 13 -11.96 14.46 13.33
CA TYR A 13 -13.36 14.10 13.43
C TYR A 13 -13.51 12.59 13.57
N TYR A 14 -14.18 12.13 14.62
CA TYR A 14 -14.56 10.73 14.78
C TYR A 14 -15.99 10.45 14.27
N ASP A 15 -16.82 11.51 14.17
CA ASP A 15 -18.11 11.46 13.49
C ASP A 15 -18.02 12.13 12.12
N LEU A 16 -17.96 11.30 11.06
CA LEU A 16 -17.89 11.78 9.68
C LEU A 16 -19.15 12.54 9.23
N ASN A 17 -20.22 12.59 10.03
CA ASN A 17 -21.36 13.46 9.74
C ASN A 17 -21.09 14.93 10.01
N GLN A 18 -20.07 15.24 10.83
CA GLN A 18 -19.67 16.60 11.17
C GLN A 18 -18.84 17.26 10.07
N VAL A 19 -18.32 16.47 9.12
CA VAL A 19 -17.49 16.93 8.03
C VAL A 19 -18.17 16.70 6.68
N THR A 20 -18.03 17.69 5.81
CA THR A 20 -18.49 17.70 4.43
C THR A 20 -17.33 18.09 3.52
N ILE A 21 -17.54 17.94 2.22
CA ILE A 21 -16.53 18.33 1.24
C ILE A 21 -16.29 19.85 1.21
N GLU A 22 -17.24 20.66 1.70
CA GLU A 22 -17.09 22.12 1.80
C GLU A 22 -16.12 22.53 2.92
N ASP A 23 -15.88 21.65 3.89
CA ASP A 23 -14.96 21.90 4.99
C ASP A 23 -13.49 21.66 4.58
N VAL A 24 -13.27 21.13 3.36
CA VAL A 24 -11.95 20.82 2.81
C VAL A 24 -11.64 21.77 1.67
N TYR A 25 -10.55 22.52 1.80
CA TYR A 25 -10.05 23.30 0.68
C TYR A 25 -9.39 22.39 -0.36
N ILE A 26 -9.93 22.38 -1.58
CA ILE A 26 -9.36 21.65 -2.72
C ILE A 26 -9.06 22.66 -3.81
N LYS A 27 -7.78 22.78 -4.15
CA LYS A 27 -7.36 23.62 -5.27
C LYS A 27 -7.94 23.09 -6.57
N ASN A 28 -8.49 23.98 -7.39
CA ASN A 28 -9.12 23.67 -8.68
C ASN A 28 -10.24 22.62 -8.57
N ARG A 29 -10.98 22.63 -7.45
CA ARG A 29 -12.05 21.66 -7.14
C ARG A 29 -13.06 21.45 -8.27
N ASP A 30 -13.42 22.52 -8.98
CA ASP A 30 -14.39 22.46 -10.08
C ASP A 30 -13.83 21.84 -11.37
N GLU A 31 -12.49 21.75 -11.48
CA GLU A 31 -11.77 21.18 -12.63
C GLU A 31 -11.27 19.75 -12.34
N THR A 32 -11.07 19.40 -11.07
CA THR A 32 -10.64 18.06 -10.64
C THR A 32 -11.84 17.22 -10.24
N HIS A 33 -12.03 16.05 -10.87
CA HIS A 33 -12.97 15.06 -10.37
C HIS A 33 -12.60 14.68 -8.92
N ILE A 34 -13.43 15.08 -7.95
CA ILE A 34 -13.23 14.94 -6.48
C ILE A 34 -13.22 13.47 -6.01
N GLU A 35 -13.20 12.51 -6.94
CA GLU A 35 -13.25 11.07 -6.71
C GLU A 35 -12.05 10.52 -5.93
N PHE A 36 -11.11 11.33 -5.45
CA PHE A 36 -9.95 10.87 -4.68
C PHE A 36 -10.01 11.22 -3.18
N ASN A 37 -11.06 11.90 -2.70
CA ASN A 37 -11.10 12.34 -1.30
C ASN A 37 -11.54 11.23 -0.33
N SER A 38 -10.77 11.02 0.74
CA SER A 38 -11.05 10.03 1.79
C SER A 38 -12.39 10.21 2.51
N ILE A 39 -13.00 11.39 2.47
CA ILE A 39 -14.35 11.62 2.98
C ILE A 39 -15.42 10.80 2.23
N ASN A 40 -15.14 10.38 0.99
CA ASN A 40 -16.06 9.62 0.16
C ASN A 40 -16.36 8.22 0.74
N PHE A 41 -15.51 7.68 1.62
CA PHE A 41 -15.79 6.43 2.35
C PHE A 41 -17.11 6.47 3.13
N LYS A 42 -17.54 7.65 3.58
CA LYS A 42 -18.84 7.86 4.22
C LYS A 42 -20.01 7.46 3.31
N ASN A 43 -19.89 7.76 2.02
CA ASN A 43 -20.96 7.57 1.04
C ASN A 43 -20.92 6.18 0.40
N ASP A 44 -19.73 5.60 0.26
CA ASP A 44 -19.53 4.29 -0.39
C ASP A 44 -19.90 3.10 0.51
N LYS A 45 -19.83 3.29 1.83
CA LYS A 45 -20.27 2.29 2.79
C LYS A 45 -21.80 2.24 2.87
N PRO A 46 -22.43 1.05 2.95
CA PRO A 46 -23.85 0.94 3.24
C PRO A 46 -24.25 1.69 4.52
N LYS A 47 -25.42 2.36 4.51
CA LYS A 47 -25.84 3.27 5.59
C LYS A 47 -25.86 2.61 6.98
N ASP A 48 -26.32 1.36 7.06
CA ASP A 48 -26.48 0.62 8.32
C ASP A 48 -25.25 -0.23 8.71
N THR A 49 -24.10 -0.03 8.04
CA THR A 49 -22.87 -0.78 8.29
C THR A 49 -21.86 0.10 9.03
N SER A 50 -21.18 -0.41 10.06
CA SER A 50 -20.07 0.33 10.69
C SER A 50 -18.80 0.25 9.85
N PHE A 51 -17.87 1.20 9.99
CA PHE A 51 -16.57 1.12 9.29
C PHE A 51 -15.77 -0.12 9.67
N HIS A 52 -15.84 -0.56 10.93
CA HIS A 52 -15.27 -1.83 11.38
C HIS A 52 -15.80 -3.01 10.56
N LYS A 53 -17.12 -3.14 10.43
CA LYS A 53 -17.72 -4.22 9.65
C LYS A 53 -17.32 -4.10 8.18
N TYR A 54 -17.40 -2.89 7.62
CA TYR A 54 -17.06 -2.62 6.23
C TYR A 54 -15.61 -3.03 5.91
N PHE A 55 -14.63 -2.56 6.67
CA PHE A 55 -13.22 -2.81 6.36
C PHE A 55 -12.68 -4.14 6.90
N PHE A 56 -13.18 -4.67 8.01
CA PHE A 56 -12.55 -5.83 8.66
C PHE A 56 -13.22 -7.16 8.30
N GLU A 57 -14.55 -7.19 8.08
CA GLU A 57 -15.24 -8.44 7.71
C GLU A 57 -14.67 -9.15 6.47
N PRO A 58 -14.18 -8.45 5.42
CA PRO A 58 -13.57 -9.09 4.27
C PRO A 58 -12.35 -9.98 4.60
N PHE A 59 -11.64 -9.69 5.69
CA PHE A 59 -10.45 -10.44 6.13
C PHE A 59 -10.80 -11.81 6.69
N LYS A 60 -12.03 -12.01 7.19
CA LYS A 60 -12.42 -13.19 7.97
C LYS A 60 -12.07 -14.53 7.31
N ASN A 61 -12.21 -14.61 5.99
CA ASN A 61 -11.96 -15.84 5.23
C ASN A 61 -10.70 -15.77 4.35
N THR A 62 -10.12 -14.59 4.16
CA THR A 62 -9.03 -14.33 3.21
C THR A 62 -7.69 -14.12 3.91
N GLN A 63 -7.73 -13.58 5.13
CA GLN A 63 -6.59 -13.20 5.97
C GLN A 63 -6.98 -13.42 7.46
N PRO A 64 -7.22 -14.67 7.88
CA PRO A 64 -7.81 -14.99 9.19
C PRO A 64 -6.95 -14.58 10.41
N GLU A 65 -5.63 -14.62 10.33
CA GLU A 65 -4.78 -14.21 11.46
C GLU A 65 -4.83 -12.70 11.66
N THR A 66 -4.82 -11.93 10.57
CA THR A 66 -5.03 -10.49 10.58
C THR A 66 -6.44 -10.17 11.09
N TYR A 67 -7.46 -10.89 10.62
CA TYR A 67 -8.84 -10.68 11.08
C TYR A 67 -8.97 -10.88 12.59
N LYS A 68 -8.29 -11.87 13.17
CA LYS A 68 -8.30 -12.10 14.62
C LYS A 68 -7.86 -10.84 15.37
N VAL A 69 -6.76 -10.20 14.95
CA VAL A 69 -6.29 -8.93 15.53
C VAL A 69 -7.32 -7.81 15.31
N LEU A 70 -7.79 -7.64 14.07
CA LEU A 70 -8.75 -6.58 13.71
C LEU A 70 -10.09 -6.71 14.46
N SER A 71 -10.54 -7.93 14.75
CA SER A 71 -11.81 -8.19 15.44
C SER A 71 -11.83 -7.72 16.89
N GLU A 72 -10.64 -7.60 17.49
CA GLU A 72 -10.47 -7.15 18.88
C GLU A 72 -10.50 -5.63 18.99
N ILE A 73 -10.15 -4.91 17.92
CA ILE A 73 -10.10 -3.44 17.87
C ILE A 73 -11.47 -2.81 18.18
N LYS A 74 -11.42 -1.73 18.98
CA LYS A 74 -12.60 -0.97 19.44
C LYS A 74 -12.47 0.52 19.14
N GLU A 75 -11.28 0.97 18.79
CA GLU A 75 -10.94 2.32 18.42
C GLU A 75 -11.76 2.78 17.21
N GLU A 76 -12.23 4.02 17.26
CA GLU A 76 -13.02 4.57 16.17
C GLU A 76 -12.13 4.98 14.99
N PHE A 77 -12.69 4.84 13.78
CA PHE A 77 -12.10 5.48 12.61
C PHE A 77 -12.20 6.99 12.75
N PHE A 78 -11.20 7.69 12.24
CA PHE A 78 -11.16 9.16 12.24
C PHE A 78 -11.00 9.69 10.81
N TYR A 79 -11.45 10.93 10.63
CA TYR A 79 -11.11 11.78 9.50
C TYR A 79 -10.35 12.99 10.01
N ALA A 80 -9.20 13.31 9.42
CA ALA A 80 -8.37 14.43 9.85
C ALA A 80 -8.07 15.36 8.68
N ILE A 81 -7.97 16.66 8.99
CA ILE A 81 -7.67 17.72 8.03
C ILE A 81 -6.46 18.49 8.54
N LYS A 82 -5.48 18.68 7.66
CA LYS A 82 -4.42 19.66 7.83
C LYS A 82 -4.61 20.75 6.79
N LYS A 83 -4.79 21.97 7.27
CA LYS A 83 -5.01 23.16 6.46
C LYS A 83 -3.74 23.52 5.70
N SER A 84 -3.93 23.87 4.43
CA SER A 84 -2.83 24.37 3.61
C SER A 84 -2.44 25.78 4.06
N ASP A 85 -1.16 25.98 4.37
CA ASP A 85 -0.61 27.32 4.64
C ASP A 85 -0.48 28.16 3.36
N ILE A 86 -0.59 27.51 2.18
CA ILE A 86 -0.41 28.10 0.84
C ILE A 86 -1.51 27.61 -0.11
N PRO A 87 -2.78 27.96 0.13
CA PRO A 87 -3.93 27.44 -0.61
C PRO A 87 -3.86 27.75 -2.11
N GLU A 88 -3.19 28.82 -2.53
CA GLU A 88 -3.00 29.13 -3.95
C GLU A 88 -2.20 28.04 -4.69
N ILE A 89 -1.42 27.23 -3.97
CA ILE A 89 -0.52 26.23 -4.52
C ILE A 89 -1.01 24.82 -4.20
N LEU A 90 -1.45 24.56 -2.96
CA LEU A 90 -1.75 23.23 -2.43
C LEU A 90 -3.15 23.14 -1.80
N SER A 91 -3.84 22.02 -2.02
CA SER A 91 -5.05 21.64 -1.29
C SER A 91 -4.75 21.33 0.19
N ASP A 92 -5.79 21.29 1.00
CA ASP A 92 -5.73 20.69 2.34
C ASP A 92 -5.31 19.22 2.23
N ILE A 93 -4.54 18.76 3.22
CA ILE A 93 -4.20 17.34 3.35
C ILE A 93 -5.29 16.69 4.20
N THR A 94 -5.90 15.63 3.67
CA THR A 94 -6.95 14.90 4.38
C THR A 94 -6.52 13.47 4.64
N ALA A 95 -6.93 12.92 5.77
CA ALA A 95 -6.61 11.57 6.20
C ALA A 95 -7.86 10.85 6.69
N PHE A 96 -8.07 9.61 6.27
CA PHE A 96 -9.01 8.70 6.90
C PHE A 96 -8.24 7.51 7.45
N GLY A 97 -8.47 7.14 8.70
CA GLY A 97 -7.64 6.15 9.35
C GLY A 97 -8.22 5.62 10.65
N ILE A 98 -7.43 4.77 11.30
CA ILE A 98 -7.75 4.16 12.59
C ILE A 98 -6.46 3.94 13.39
N ASN A 99 -6.56 3.97 14.71
CA ASN A 99 -5.51 3.54 15.61
C ASN A 99 -5.68 2.04 15.93
N ILE A 100 -4.70 1.21 15.54
CA ILE A 100 -4.68 -0.23 15.84
C ILE A 100 -3.52 -0.50 16.79
N ASN A 101 -3.81 -0.81 18.05
CA ASN A 101 -2.80 -1.12 19.08
C ASN A 101 -1.69 -0.05 19.22
N GLY A 102 -2.03 1.22 19.01
CA GLY A 102 -1.08 2.33 19.06
C GLY A 102 -0.33 2.61 17.75
N ILE A 103 -0.73 1.98 16.64
CA ILE A 103 -0.24 2.23 15.29
C ILE A 103 -1.33 3.00 14.53
N ILE A 104 -1.02 4.20 14.05
CA ILE A 104 -1.93 4.95 13.19
C ILE A 104 -1.84 4.40 11.77
N ILE A 105 -2.97 3.94 11.25
CA ILE A 105 -3.11 3.41 9.90
C ILE A 105 -4.02 4.31 9.10
N TYR A 106 -3.55 4.72 7.92
CA TYR A 106 -4.31 5.49 6.95
C TYR A 106 -4.82 4.59 5.84
N LEU A 107 -6.07 4.81 5.43
CA LEU A 107 -6.68 4.13 4.31
C LEU A 107 -6.78 5.11 3.15
N ARG A 108 -6.24 4.73 2.00
CA ARG A 108 -6.35 5.53 0.78
C ARG A 108 -7.66 5.23 0.08
N TYR A 109 -8.42 6.27 -0.21
CA TYR A 109 -9.61 6.16 -1.05
C TYR A 109 -9.23 5.89 -2.50
N THR A 110 -9.98 4.99 -3.15
CA THR A 110 -9.98 4.92 -4.60
C THR A 110 -11.37 4.52 -5.11
N PRO A 111 -11.87 5.18 -6.16
CA PRO A 111 -13.10 4.78 -6.84
C PRO A 111 -12.90 3.51 -7.69
N TYR A 112 -11.67 2.96 -7.75
CA TYR A 112 -11.29 1.93 -8.71
C TYR A 112 -11.91 0.54 -8.50
N ILE A 113 -12.43 0.21 -7.31
CA ILE A 113 -12.49 -1.21 -6.94
C ILE A 113 -13.81 -1.91 -7.30
N THR A 114 -14.93 -1.20 -7.50
CA THR A 114 -16.19 -1.90 -7.82
C THR A 114 -16.34 -2.29 -9.29
N LYS A 115 -15.66 -1.61 -10.22
CA LYS A 115 -15.73 -1.87 -11.67
C LYS A 115 -14.42 -2.35 -12.31
N HIS A 116 -13.26 -2.10 -11.70
CA HIS A 116 -11.96 -2.48 -12.27
C HIS A 116 -11.19 -3.53 -11.46
N ALA A 117 -11.56 -3.84 -10.21
CA ALA A 117 -10.90 -4.92 -9.46
C ALA A 117 -11.04 -6.29 -10.14
N GLN A 118 -12.11 -6.50 -10.93
CA GLN A 118 -12.27 -7.70 -11.76
C GLN A 118 -11.19 -7.86 -12.84
N ARG A 119 -10.51 -6.78 -13.25
CA ARG A 119 -9.45 -6.87 -14.27
C ARG A 119 -8.13 -7.35 -13.70
N ASN A 120 -7.90 -7.21 -12.39
CA ASN A 120 -6.67 -7.58 -11.67
C ASN A 120 -5.39 -7.37 -12.52
N GLU A 121 -5.22 -6.18 -13.08
CA GLU A 121 -4.15 -5.88 -14.04
C GLU A 121 -2.75 -6.10 -13.44
N PHE A 122 -2.65 -6.02 -12.11
CA PHE A 122 -1.42 -6.22 -11.33
C PHE A 122 -1.19 -7.66 -10.87
N ASN A 123 -2.07 -8.60 -11.23
CA ASN A 123 -1.97 -10.02 -10.89
C ASN A 123 -1.77 -10.28 -9.38
N LEU A 124 -2.46 -9.52 -8.54
CA LEU A 124 -2.42 -9.71 -7.10
C LEU A 124 -3.21 -10.97 -6.70
N PRO A 125 -2.85 -11.66 -5.59
CA PRO A 125 -3.65 -12.76 -5.08
C PRO A 125 -5.09 -12.28 -4.76
N LEU A 126 -6.09 -13.09 -5.11
CA LEU A 126 -7.50 -12.72 -4.93
C LEU A 126 -7.83 -12.46 -3.45
N GLU A 127 -7.17 -13.16 -2.53
CA GLU A 127 -7.30 -12.97 -1.10
C GLU A 127 -6.92 -11.55 -0.69
N ILE A 128 -5.86 -10.97 -1.28
CA ILE A 128 -5.42 -9.59 -1.03
C ILE A 128 -6.41 -8.59 -1.63
N ILE A 129 -6.93 -8.86 -2.82
CA ILE A 129 -7.94 -8.03 -3.48
C ILE A 129 -9.24 -8.01 -2.67
N HIS A 130 -9.67 -9.17 -2.16
CA HIS A 130 -10.89 -9.34 -1.38
C HIS A 130 -10.73 -9.04 0.12
N SER A 131 -9.55 -8.58 0.56
CA SER A 131 -9.31 -8.10 1.94
C SER A 131 -8.87 -6.64 1.93
N TRP A 132 -7.55 -6.43 1.88
CA TRP A 132 -6.88 -5.14 1.95
C TRP A 132 -7.39 -4.15 0.91
N LEU A 133 -7.58 -4.64 -0.32
CA LEU A 133 -7.92 -3.81 -1.48
C LEU A 133 -9.38 -3.92 -1.89
N TRP A 134 -10.26 -4.42 -1.02
CA TRP A 134 -11.68 -4.62 -1.35
C TRP A 134 -12.49 -3.32 -1.28
N HIS A 135 -12.14 -2.48 -0.31
CA HIS A 135 -12.81 -1.20 -0.08
C HIS A 135 -11.82 -0.05 0.04
N SER A 136 -10.53 -0.25 -0.30
CA SER A 136 -9.53 0.80 -0.22
C SER A 136 -8.45 0.59 -1.29
N ALA A 137 -7.73 1.66 -1.66
CA ALA A 137 -6.57 1.57 -2.53
C ALA A 137 -5.33 1.03 -1.80
N GLY A 138 -5.40 0.82 -0.49
CA GLY A 138 -4.28 0.42 0.31
C GLY A 138 -4.30 1.03 1.70
N TRP A 139 -3.54 0.38 2.56
CA TRP A 139 -3.36 0.71 3.95
C TRP A 139 -1.92 1.17 4.14
N TYR A 140 -1.73 2.23 4.92
CA TYR A 140 -0.45 2.89 5.06
C TYR A 140 -0.17 3.19 6.52
N ILE A 141 1.04 2.86 6.95
CA ILE A 141 1.59 3.41 8.19
C ILE A 141 2.49 4.58 7.79
N SER A 142 2.22 5.77 8.32
CA SER A 142 3.02 6.98 8.05
C SER A 142 3.49 7.61 9.36
N ASP A 143 4.68 8.19 9.33
CA ASP A 143 5.27 8.98 10.43
C ASP A 143 4.77 10.45 10.42
N GLY A 144 3.88 10.80 9.49
CA GLY A 144 3.38 12.15 9.28
C GLY A 144 2.03 12.22 8.58
N VAL A 145 1.62 13.45 8.28
CA VAL A 145 0.36 13.76 7.59
C VAL A 145 0.39 13.44 6.09
N ASN A 146 1.60 13.36 5.53
CA ASN A 146 1.81 12.97 4.15
C ASN A 146 1.83 11.44 4.11
N TYR A 147 0.78 10.85 3.56
CA TYR A 147 0.71 9.44 3.20
C TYR A 147 0.24 9.39 1.75
N GLY A 148 0.85 8.55 0.93
CA GLY A 148 0.66 8.70 -0.51
C GLY A 148 1.48 7.72 -1.34
N PRO A 149 1.37 7.82 -2.66
CA PRO A 149 1.77 6.78 -3.59
C PRO A 149 3.29 6.57 -3.72
N LEU A 150 4.11 7.27 -2.96
CA LEU A 150 5.56 7.11 -2.99
C LEU A 150 6.15 6.75 -1.63
N ALA A 151 5.31 6.72 -0.58
CA ALA A 151 5.72 6.31 0.75
C ALA A 151 5.66 4.78 0.87
N ALA A 152 6.62 4.20 1.59
CA ALA A 152 6.55 2.80 1.99
C ALA A 152 5.27 2.59 2.81
N SER A 153 4.43 1.65 2.39
CA SER A 153 3.11 1.47 2.97
C SER A 153 3.13 0.64 4.26
N ALA A 154 4.16 -0.18 4.47
CA ALA A 154 4.25 -1.24 5.50
C ALA A 154 3.12 -2.29 5.46
N LEU A 155 2.03 -2.03 4.75
CA LEU A 155 0.85 -2.87 4.57
C LEU A 155 0.46 -2.92 3.07
N PRO A 156 -0.38 -3.86 2.64
CA PRO A 156 -0.72 -4.00 1.22
C PRO A 156 -1.38 -2.75 0.62
N SER A 157 -0.94 -2.42 -0.60
CA SER A 157 -1.46 -1.29 -1.36
C SER A 157 -1.54 -1.60 -2.86
N SER A 158 -2.58 -1.07 -3.53
CA SER A 158 -2.64 -1.03 -5.01
C SER A 158 -1.76 0.08 -5.58
N ASN A 159 -1.11 0.85 -4.72
CA ASN A 159 -0.09 1.77 -5.12
C ASN A 159 1.21 1.02 -5.47
N ASN A 160 1.24 0.62 -6.73
CA ASN A 160 2.19 -0.29 -7.30
C ASN A 160 3.42 0.45 -7.86
N THR A 161 4.20 1.08 -6.98
CA THR A 161 5.45 1.74 -7.36
C THR A 161 6.36 0.71 -8.05
N PRO A 162 6.94 1.03 -9.23
CA PRO A 162 7.79 0.08 -9.92
C PRO A 162 9.10 -0.12 -9.17
N LEU A 163 9.71 -1.30 -9.30
CA LEU A 163 11.00 -1.63 -8.67
C LEU A 163 12.06 -0.56 -8.88
N VAL A 164 12.06 0.05 -10.07
CA VAL A 164 13.03 1.08 -10.45
C VAL A 164 13.04 2.30 -9.51
N SER A 165 11.89 2.68 -8.95
CA SER A 165 11.81 3.80 -8.01
C SER A 165 12.30 3.43 -6.61
N LEU A 166 12.32 2.14 -6.26
CA LEU A 166 12.86 1.65 -4.99
C LEU A 166 14.34 1.29 -5.10
N CYS A 167 14.80 0.88 -6.27
CA CYS A 167 16.18 0.51 -6.56
C CYS A 167 16.73 1.40 -7.69
N PRO A 168 16.98 2.70 -7.45
CA PRO A 168 17.25 3.68 -8.51
C PRO A 168 18.54 3.39 -9.30
N ASP A 169 19.39 2.50 -8.82
CA ASP A 169 20.60 2.10 -9.52
C ASP A 169 20.37 1.08 -10.65
N ILE A 170 19.11 0.73 -10.95
CA ILE A 170 18.70 -0.09 -12.11
C ILE A 170 18.43 0.72 -13.40
N GLU A 171 18.00 1.98 -13.30
CA GLU A 171 17.65 2.81 -14.47
C GLU A 171 18.87 3.36 -15.24
N GLY A 172 20.06 3.28 -14.64
CA GLY A 172 21.26 3.90 -15.19
C GLY A 172 21.89 3.16 -16.38
N LYS A 173 22.69 3.88 -17.16
CA LYS A 173 23.58 3.28 -18.19
C LYS A 173 24.88 2.69 -17.62
N SER A 174 24.99 2.61 -16.29
CA SER A 174 26.19 2.13 -15.60
C SER A 174 26.38 0.62 -15.82
N LYS A 175 27.61 0.13 -15.64
CA LYS A 175 27.89 -1.31 -15.71
C LYS A 175 27.06 -2.10 -14.69
N LYS A 176 26.96 -1.58 -13.46
CA LYS A 176 26.20 -2.22 -12.36
C LYS A 176 24.71 -2.29 -12.64
N ALA A 177 24.14 -1.21 -13.17
CA ALA A 177 22.73 -1.16 -13.57
C ALA A 177 22.42 -2.25 -14.62
N ARG A 178 23.26 -2.34 -15.67
CA ARG A 178 23.13 -3.37 -16.70
C ARG A 178 23.29 -4.79 -16.17
N GLU A 179 24.19 -5.00 -15.20
CA GLU A 179 24.36 -6.31 -14.53
C GLU A 179 23.11 -6.71 -13.74
N LYS A 180 22.46 -5.77 -13.06
CA LYS A 180 21.19 -6.00 -12.33
C LYS A 180 20.03 -6.30 -13.27
N VAL A 181 19.90 -5.52 -14.35
CA VAL A 181 18.88 -5.77 -15.38
C VAL A 181 19.10 -7.14 -16.02
N ALA A 182 20.32 -7.46 -16.45
CA ALA A 182 20.64 -8.75 -17.06
C ALA A 182 20.38 -9.92 -16.10
N PHE A 183 20.63 -9.75 -14.80
CA PHE A 183 20.29 -10.75 -13.79
C PHE A 183 18.78 -10.99 -13.70
N LEU A 184 17.96 -9.93 -13.68
CA LEU A 184 16.50 -10.06 -13.69
C LEU A 184 15.98 -10.69 -14.98
N GLU A 185 16.49 -10.28 -16.14
CA GLU A 185 16.10 -10.86 -17.42
C GLU A 185 16.48 -12.34 -17.52
N ASP A 186 17.62 -12.74 -16.97
CA ASP A 186 17.99 -14.15 -16.88
C ASP A 186 17.09 -14.91 -15.90
N LYS A 187 16.73 -14.35 -14.75
CA LYS A 187 15.80 -14.98 -13.79
C LYS A 187 14.41 -15.20 -14.38
N PHE A 188 13.85 -14.18 -15.02
CA PHE A 188 12.49 -14.22 -15.55
C PHE A 188 12.39 -14.74 -16.99
N LYS A 189 13.54 -14.91 -17.67
CA LYS A 189 13.62 -15.31 -19.09
C LYS A 189 12.76 -14.42 -20.01
N GLN A 190 12.64 -13.15 -19.67
CA GLN A 190 11.89 -12.12 -20.39
C GLN A 190 12.59 -10.76 -20.24
N PRO A 191 12.51 -9.84 -21.22
CA PRO A 191 13.03 -8.47 -21.08
C PRO A 191 12.38 -7.70 -19.93
N PHE A 192 13.17 -6.92 -19.18
CA PHE A 192 12.70 -6.13 -18.03
C PHE A 192 12.49 -4.66 -18.40
N LEU A 193 11.38 -4.06 -17.93
CA LEU A 193 11.06 -2.67 -18.23
C LEU A 193 11.91 -1.72 -17.38
N VAL A 194 12.83 -1.01 -18.03
CA VAL A 194 13.73 -0.02 -17.40
C VAL A 194 13.39 1.41 -17.82
N ASP A 195 12.91 1.59 -19.05
CA ASP A 195 12.59 2.90 -19.64
C ASP A 195 11.08 3.01 -19.86
N TYR A 196 10.47 4.02 -19.25
CA TYR A 196 9.04 4.28 -19.30
C TYR A 196 8.66 5.26 -20.42
N GLU A 197 9.64 5.77 -21.18
CA GLU A 197 9.42 6.69 -22.31
C GLU A 197 9.13 5.97 -23.64
N ASP A 198 9.36 4.66 -23.73
CA ASP A 198 9.12 3.85 -24.94
C ASP A 198 7.82 3.03 -24.81
N ASP A 199 6.75 3.50 -25.46
CA ASP A 199 5.39 2.91 -25.38
C ASP A 199 5.34 1.42 -25.82
N ASP A 200 6.16 1.01 -26.80
CA ASP A 200 6.17 -0.37 -27.31
C ASP A 200 6.74 -1.39 -26.29
N SER A 201 7.55 -0.89 -25.33
CA SER A 201 8.18 -1.72 -24.32
C SER A 201 7.20 -2.17 -23.23
N TYR A 202 6.12 -1.41 -22.98
CA TYR A 202 5.15 -1.71 -21.93
C TYR A 202 4.46 -3.06 -22.12
N ASP A 203 4.10 -3.43 -23.35
CA ASP A 203 3.37 -4.67 -23.62
C ASP A 203 4.27 -5.90 -23.75
N THR A 204 5.58 -5.70 -23.89
CA THR A 204 6.56 -6.76 -24.19
C THR A 204 7.51 -7.05 -23.03
N HIS A 205 7.75 -6.08 -22.16
CA HIS A 205 8.65 -6.20 -21.03
C HIS A 205 7.88 -6.47 -19.75
N PHE A 206 8.40 -7.36 -18.91
CA PHE A 206 7.82 -7.54 -17.58
C PHE A 206 8.28 -6.41 -16.66
N GLN A 207 7.49 -6.16 -15.61
CA GLN A 207 7.84 -5.22 -14.56
C GLN A 207 7.43 -5.77 -13.20
N LEU A 208 8.16 -5.34 -12.18
CA LEU A 208 7.89 -5.66 -10.78
C LEU A 208 7.26 -4.45 -10.11
N ARG A 209 6.10 -4.67 -9.50
CA ARG A 209 5.21 -3.64 -8.97
C ARG A 209 5.00 -3.89 -7.48
N THR A 210 5.35 -2.91 -6.65
CA THR A 210 5.40 -3.07 -5.19
C THR A 210 3.99 -3.22 -4.62
N LEU A 211 3.72 -4.35 -3.97
CA LEU A 211 2.50 -4.58 -3.20
C LEU A 211 2.65 -4.10 -1.76
N LEU A 212 3.82 -4.31 -1.18
CA LEU A 212 4.13 -4.00 0.22
C LEU A 212 5.62 -3.66 0.35
N ASP A 213 5.93 -2.59 1.08
CA ASP A 213 7.30 -2.20 1.42
C ASP A 213 7.39 -2.00 2.94
N THR A 214 8.19 -2.84 3.59
CA THR A 214 8.36 -2.83 5.05
C THR A 214 9.29 -1.72 5.55
N ARG A 215 9.99 -1.00 4.67
CA ARG A 215 10.90 0.11 5.04
C ARG A 215 10.11 1.28 5.60
N PHE A 216 9.72 1.17 6.86
CA PHE A 216 8.91 2.16 7.52
C PHE A 216 9.79 3.05 8.41
N ASN A 217 9.69 4.37 8.24
CA ASN A 217 10.52 5.36 8.94
C ASN A 217 10.37 5.41 10.48
N GLY A 218 9.46 4.62 11.07
CA GLY A 218 9.21 4.62 12.52
C GLY A 218 9.49 3.29 13.23
N LEU A 219 9.93 2.25 12.52
CA LEU A 219 10.39 1.00 13.10
C LEU A 219 11.88 0.86 12.77
N GLU A 220 12.74 0.91 13.77
CA GLU A 220 14.16 0.57 13.60
C GLU A 220 14.23 -0.93 13.32
N GLN A 221 14.23 -1.30 12.03
CA GLN A 221 14.37 -2.68 11.58
C GLN A 221 15.78 -2.90 11.04
N GLU A 222 16.42 -3.99 11.47
CA GLU A 222 17.70 -4.45 10.97
C GLU A 222 17.57 -5.02 9.56
N THR A 223 16.43 -5.66 9.26
CA THR A 223 16.13 -6.25 7.94
C THR A 223 14.81 -5.73 7.40
N ASN A 224 14.77 -5.43 6.10
CA ASN A 224 13.56 -5.00 5.41
C ASN A 224 13.27 -5.89 4.20
N PHE A 225 11.99 -6.09 3.92
CA PHE A 225 11.47 -6.79 2.77
C PHE A 225 10.58 -5.90 1.90
N GLN A 226 10.68 -6.07 0.59
CA GLN A 226 9.78 -5.48 -0.40
C GLN A 226 9.13 -6.60 -1.20
N ILE A 227 7.81 -6.62 -1.23
CA ILE A 227 7.01 -7.64 -1.91
C ILE A 227 6.46 -7.06 -3.21
N PHE A 228 6.66 -7.79 -4.31
CA PHE A 228 6.32 -7.35 -5.66
C PHE A 228 5.40 -8.33 -6.36
N SER A 229 4.46 -7.82 -7.15
CA SER A 229 3.81 -8.61 -8.20
C SER A 229 4.49 -8.37 -9.54
N ALA A 230 4.57 -9.42 -10.35
CA ALA A 230 4.98 -9.28 -11.74
C ALA A 230 3.78 -8.94 -12.63
N THR A 231 3.93 -7.92 -13.48
CA THR A 231 2.97 -7.63 -14.56
C THR A 231 3.62 -7.85 -15.92
N ASN A 232 2.79 -8.10 -16.93
CA ASN A 232 3.22 -8.42 -18.30
C ASN A 232 4.18 -9.60 -18.40
N HIS A 233 4.13 -10.49 -17.40
CA HIS A 233 4.82 -11.77 -17.36
C HIS A 233 3.84 -12.94 -17.46
N ILE A 234 4.30 -14.08 -18.00
CA ILE A 234 3.48 -15.29 -18.16
C ILE A 234 3.14 -15.93 -16.80
N GLN A 235 4.09 -15.93 -15.87
CA GLN A 235 3.87 -16.37 -14.49
C GLN A 235 3.35 -15.20 -13.66
N LYS A 236 2.29 -15.45 -12.88
CA LYS A 236 1.62 -14.48 -12.01
C LYS A 236 2.04 -14.65 -10.55
N ASP A 237 3.34 -14.85 -10.37
CA ASP A 237 3.92 -15.06 -9.05
C ASP A 237 4.17 -13.73 -8.32
N ILE A 238 4.31 -13.86 -7.01
CA ILE A 238 4.71 -12.78 -6.11
C ILE A 238 6.15 -13.01 -5.69
N TYR A 239 6.93 -11.94 -5.61
CA TYR A 239 8.36 -11.97 -5.33
C TYR A 239 8.68 -11.15 -4.10
N LEU A 240 9.75 -11.50 -3.42
CA LEU A 240 10.33 -10.71 -2.34
C LEU A 240 11.75 -10.28 -2.69
N ILE A 241 12.13 -9.08 -2.25
CA ILE A 241 13.51 -8.58 -2.23
C ILE A 241 13.81 -8.17 -0.81
N GLN A 242 14.95 -8.61 -0.30
CA GLN A 242 15.48 -8.20 0.99
C GLN A 242 16.40 -6.99 0.82
N ASP A 243 16.24 -5.99 1.69
CA ASP A 243 17.12 -4.82 1.82
C ASP A 243 17.39 -4.06 0.51
N GLN A 244 16.40 -4.03 -0.39
CA GLN A 244 16.51 -3.45 -1.73
C GLN A 244 17.64 -4.07 -2.59
N ASP A 245 18.17 -5.23 -2.19
CA ASP A 245 19.17 -5.95 -2.96
C ASP A 245 18.51 -6.85 -3.99
N ILE A 246 18.47 -6.39 -5.24
CA ILE A 246 17.90 -7.14 -6.38
C ILE A 246 18.43 -8.57 -6.47
N TYR A 247 19.68 -8.84 -6.09
CA TYR A 247 20.24 -10.19 -6.14
C TYR A 247 19.63 -11.16 -5.13
N SER A 248 18.96 -10.64 -4.10
CA SER A 248 18.21 -11.43 -3.10
C SER A 248 16.82 -11.84 -3.59
N ILE A 249 16.44 -11.52 -4.83
CA ILE A 249 15.07 -11.79 -5.30
C ILE A 249 14.73 -13.28 -5.23
N GLN A 250 13.64 -13.57 -4.53
CA GLN A 250 13.09 -14.91 -4.36
C GLN A 250 11.59 -14.89 -4.64
N LYS A 251 11.02 -16.04 -4.96
CA LYS A 251 9.58 -16.20 -5.10
C LYS A 251 8.96 -16.36 -3.72
N LEU A 252 7.86 -15.66 -3.48
CA LEU A 252 7.11 -15.73 -2.23
C LEU A 252 6.08 -16.86 -2.30
N MET A 253 6.31 -17.89 -1.50
CA MET A 253 5.40 -19.02 -1.34
C MET A 253 4.19 -18.65 -0.53
N LYS A 254 3.02 -19.07 -1.01
CA LYS A 254 1.72 -18.79 -0.40
C LYS A 254 1.58 -17.32 0.00
N PRO A 255 1.64 -16.39 -0.96
CA PRO A 255 1.76 -14.95 -0.68
C PRO A 255 0.65 -14.41 0.22
N ALA A 256 -0.58 -14.92 0.08
CA ALA A 256 -1.68 -14.55 0.95
C ALA A 256 -1.45 -14.96 2.42
N GLU A 257 -0.91 -16.16 2.68
CA GLU A 257 -0.60 -16.65 4.03
C GLU A 257 0.56 -15.86 4.66
N ALA A 258 1.62 -15.61 3.87
CA ALA A 258 2.78 -14.83 4.33
C ALA A 258 2.40 -13.40 4.74
N ILE A 259 1.60 -12.72 3.91
CA ILE A 259 1.12 -11.35 4.19
C ILE A 259 0.16 -11.35 5.39
N ASP A 260 -0.70 -12.37 5.54
CA ASP A 260 -1.62 -12.49 6.66
C ASP A 260 -0.86 -12.57 8.00
N HIS A 261 0.12 -13.46 8.06
CA HIS A 261 0.93 -13.64 9.26
C HIS A 261 1.79 -12.40 9.56
N TYR A 262 2.38 -11.78 8.54
CA TYR A 262 3.13 -10.54 8.69
C TYR A 262 2.26 -9.42 9.27
N ALA A 263 1.09 -9.19 8.68
CA ALA A 263 0.20 -8.12 9.11
C ALA A 263 -0.36 -8.40 10.51
N ALA A 264 -0.73 -9.64 10.83
CA ALA A 264 -1.11 -10.03 12.18
C ALA A 264 0.02 -9.75 13.18
N HIS A 265 1.26 -10.11 12.85
CA HIS A 265 2.45 -9.85 13.67
C HIS A 265 2.64 -8.35 13.93
N LEU A 266 2.64 -7.55 12.86
CA LEU A 266 2.81 -6.10 12.90
C LEU A 266 1.70 -5.42 13.72
N LEU A 267 0.43 -5.71 13.40
CA LEU A 267 -0.73 -5.07 14.01
C LEU A 267 -0.94 -5.48 15.47
N SER A 268 -0.53 -6.69 15.86
CA SER A 268 -0.55 -7.12 17.27
C SER A 268 0.67 -6.67 18.07
N ARG A 269 1.64 -5.99 17.42
CA ARG A 269 2.89 -5.54 18.03
C ARG A 269 3.67 -6.67 18.70
N GLN A 270 3.69 -7.82 18.03
CA GLN A 270 4.56 -8.91 18.46
C GLN A 270 6.02 -8.43 18.49
N ALA A 271 6.77 -8.98 19.45
CA ALA A 271 8.18 -8.64 19.59
C ALA A 271 9.02 -9.33 18.50
N GLY A 272 10.10 -8.67 18.09
CA GLY A 272 10.97 -9.15 17.02
C GLY A 272 10.53 -8.66 15.64
N GLU A 273 11.28 -9.08 14.62
CA GLU A 273 10.97 -8.83 13.22
C GLU A 273 10.27 -10.05 12.63
N PHE A 274 9.34 -9.80 11.70
CA PHE A 274 8.75 -10.87 10.92
C PHE A 274 9.68 -11.26 9.78
N ASP A 275 10.08 -12.53 9.76
CA ASP A 275 10.95 -13.05 8.72
C ASP A 275 10.13 -13.59 7.54
N PHE A 276 10.21 -12.92 6.38
CA PHE A 276 9.60 -13.40 5.14
C PHE A 276 10.37 -14.55 4.49
N LEU A 277 11.64 -14.80 4.86
CA LEU A 277 12.46 -15.86 4.26
C LEU A 277 11.93 -17.25 4.54
N GLN A 278 11.16 -17.44 5.62
CA GLN A 278 10.45 -18.70 5.87
C GLN A 278 9.41 -19.05 4.78
N TYR A 279 9.01 -18.06 3.98
CA TYR A 279 8.13 -18.20 2.83
C TYR A 279 8.86 -18.04 1.49
N ALA A 280 10.19 -17.97 1.47
CA ALA A 280 10.95 -17.74 0.25
C ALA A 280 11.35 -19.05 -0.43
N GLU A 281 11.25 -19.09 -1.77
CA GLU A 281 11.85 -20.14 -2.60
C GLU A 281 12.67 -19.55 -3.75
N ASP A 282 13.74 -20.27 -4.13
CA ASP A 282 14.52 -19.93 -5.32
C ASP A 282 13.75 -20.31 -6.60
N PHE A 283 13.97 -19.55 -7.67
CA PHE A 283 13.38 -19.75 -9.00
C PHE A 283 14.37 -19.47 -10.13
#